data_AF-A0A2Z5ZFJ6-F1
#
_entry.id   AF-A0A2Z5ZFJ6-F1
#
_cell.length_a   1.000
_cell.length_b   1.000
_cell.length_c   1.000
_cell.angle_alpha   90.00
_cell.angle_beta   90.00
_cell.angle_gamma   90.00
#
_symmetry.space_group_name_H-M   'P 1'
#
loop_
_entity.id
_entity.type
_entity.pdbx_description
1 polymer ?
#
loop_
_entity_poly.entity_id
_entity_poly.type
_entity_poly.pdbx_seq_one_letter_code
_entity_poly.pdbx_strand_id
1 'polypeptide(L)'
;MSWAVGGVGILAGGGPLPAQVAEAARAQGRSVFIIGFDGFAEPEQLAPWPHEMVRLGAAGRMLSLLHTHKCSDLVLIGPIRRPSLRSLCPDTEGARILARLGRALFAGDDGLLAALVRILGEEGFTVRGAHEFLSAAVAQPGILGCVAPDSLARQDIQRGIEVVQALGCLDIGQGCVVQNGLVLAVEAMEGTDRMLARAGECHQPGAGGFW
;
A
#
# COMPACT_ATOMS: atom_id res chain seq x y z
N MET A 1 -9.80 -26.83 20.55
CA MET A 1 -9.29 -27.06 19.18
C MET A 1 -8.45 -25.85 18.81
N SER A 2 -7.12 -25.95 18.87
CA SER A 2 -6.26 -24.85 18.44
C SER A 2 -6.32 -24.76 16.92
N TRP A 3 -6.87 -23.68 16.41
CA TRP A 3 -6.61 -23.24 15.04
C TRP A 3 -5.09 -23.15 14.91
N ALA A 4 -4.49 -23.96 14.04
CA ALA A 4 -3.11 -23.74 13.65
C ALA A 4 -3.04 -22.30 13.14
N VAL A 5 -2.29 -21.44 13.82
CA VAL A 5 -2.07 -20.06 13.39
C VAL A 5 -1.34 -20.15 12.06
N GLY A 6 -2.08 -20.03 10.96
CA GLY A 6 -1.51 -20.19 9.63
C GLY A 6 -0.44 -19.13 9.35
N GLY A 7 0.44 -19.41 8.40
CA GLY A 7 1.53 -18.50 8.05
C GLY A 7 1.03 -17.20 7.43
N VAL A 8 1.87 -16.17 7.49
CA VAL A 8 1.66 -14.89 6.81
C VAL A 8 2.45 -14.89 5.50
N GLY A 9 1.75 -14.79 4.38
CA GLY A 9 2.34 -14.52 3.07
C GLY A 9 2.41 -13.02 2.82
N ILE A 10 3.60 -12.50 2.55
CA ILE A 10 3.79 -11.07 2.27
C ILE A 10 4.04 -10.92 0.77
N LEU A 11 3.13 -10.27 0.06
CA LEU A 11 3.31 -9.88 -1.34
C LEU A 11 4.00 -8.51 -1.35
N ALA A 12 5.31 -8.52 -1.59
CA ALA A 12 6.21 -7.40 -1.36
C ALA A 12 6.50 -6.60 -2.64
N GLY A 13 6.11 -5.32 -2.62
CA GLY A 13 6.62 -4.28 -3.51
C GLY A 13 7.96 -3.72 -3.02
N GLY A 14 8.25 -2.47 -3.38
CA GLY A 14 9.51 -1.81 -2.98
C GLY A 14 9.55 -1.33 -1.53
N GLY A 15 10.72 -0.84 -1.11
CA GLY A 15 10.91 -0.16 0.18
C GLY A 15 10.86 -1.08 1.42
N PRO A 16 11.02 -0.49 2.62
CA PRO A 16 11.31 -1.22 3.87
C PRO A 16 10.11 -1.89 4.53
N LEU A 17 8.90 -1.54 4.11
CA LEU A 17 7.66 -1.97 4.77
C LEU A 17 7.42 -3.50 4.79
N PRO A 18 7.72 -4.28 3.72
CA PRO A 18 7.58 -5.73 3.75
C PRO A 18 8.39 -6.39 4.87
N ALA A 19 9.63 -5.95 5.09
CA ALA A 19 10.47 -6.47 6.16
C ALA A 19 9.93 -6.11 7.55
N GLN A 20 9.36 -4.92 7.72
CA GLN A 20 8.73 -4.52 8.98
C GLN A 20 7.49 -5.36 9.31
N VAL A 21 6.66 -5.68 8.30
CA VAL A 21 5.53 -6.61 8.49
C VAL A 21 6.02 -8.01 8.86
N ALA A 22 7.09 -8.48 8.23
CA ALA A 22 7.70 -9.76 8.55
C ALA A 22 8.19 -9.83 10.00
N GLU A 23 8.86 -8.78 10.49
CA GLU A 23 9.25 -8.65 11.89
C GLU A 23 8.05 -8.69 12.84
N ALA A 24 7.01 -7.89 12.55
CA ALA A 24 5.82 -7.83 13.38
C ALA A 24 5.07 -9.18 13.42
N ALA A 25 4.94 -9.87 12.28
CA ALA A 25 4.31 -11.19 12.21
C ALA A 25 5.14 -12.25 12.96
N ARG A 26 6.47 -12.23 12.84
CA ARG A 26 7.36 -13.12 13.59
C ARG A 26 7.28 -12.88 15.10
N ALA A 27 7.21 -11.62 15.52
CA ALA A 27 7.04 -11.26 16.94
C ALA A 27 5.72 -11.78 17.53
N GLN A 28 4.70 -11.98 16.70
CA GLN A 28 3.43 -12.63 17.07
C GLN A 28 3.50 -14.16 17.04
N GLY A 29 4.67 -14.76 16.80
CA GLY A 29 4.87 -16.21 16.72
C GLY A 29 4.36 -16.85 15.44
N ARG A 30 4.13 -16.07 14.38
CA ARG A 30 3.63 -16.56 13.09
C ARG A 30 4.79 -16.86 12.14
N SER A 31 4.66 -17.91 11.34
CA SER A 31 5.59 -18.15 10.23
C SER A 31 5.37 -17.11 9.13
N VAL A 32 6.45 -16.72 8.45
CA VAL A 32 6.42 -15.71 7.39
C VAL A 32 7.07 -16.28 6.13
N PHE A 33 6.45 -16.01 4.98
CA PHE A 33 7.04 -16.22 3.67
C PHE A 33 6.79 -15.00 2.79
N ILE A 34 7.83 -14.49 2.15
CA ILE A 34 7.75 -13.27 1.34
C ILE A 34 7.83 -13.62 -0.14
N ILE A 35 6.90 -13.12 -0.93
CA ILE A 35 6.98 -13.11 -2.39
C ILE A 35 7.40 -11.70 -2.80
N GLY A 36 8.64 -11.54 -3.23
CA GLY A 36 9.16 -10.27 -3.76
C GLY A 36 8.84 -10.13 -5.23
N PHE A 37 8.32 -8.99 -5.65
CA PHE A 37 8.04 -8.74 -7.07
C PHE A 37 9.28 -8.28 -7.83
N ASP A 38 9.61 -8.96 -8.92
CA ASP A 38 10.72 -8.59 -9.81
C ASP A 38 10.60 -7.14 -10.30
N GLY A 39 11.68 -6.37 -10.15
CA GLY A 39 11.74 -4.97 -10.55
C GLY A 39 11.08 -3.99 -9.57
N PHE A 40 10.58 -4.48 -8.44
CA PHE A 40 9.99 -3.65 -7.38
C PHE A 40 10.65 -3.91 -6.03
N ALA A 41 10.67 -5.17 -5.59
CA ALA A 41 11.26 -5.55 -4.32
C ALA A 41 12.79 -5.55 -4.40
N GLU A 42 13.42 -5.16 -3.31
CA GLU A 42 14.88 -5.10 -3.17
C GLU A 42 15.36 -6.39 -2.49
N PRO A 43 16.09 -7.29 -3.18
CA PRO A 43 16.47 -8.60 -2.63
C PRO A 43 17.25 -8.51 -1.32
N GLU A 44 18.06 -7.47 -1.15
CA GLU A 44 18.85 -7.22 0.06
C GLU A 44 17.97 -7.02 1.30
N GLN A 45 16.80 -6.39 1.13
CA GLN A 45 15.84 -6.18 2.21
C GLN A 45 15.07 -7.47 2.57
N LEU A 46 14.97 -8.41 1.62
CA LEU A 46 14.27 -9.68 1.80
C LEU A 46 15.19 -10.81 2.27
N ALA A 47 16.51 -10.69 2.07
CA ALA A 47 17.50 -11.70 2.40
C ALA A 47 17.40 -12.30 3.83
N PRO A 48 17.02 -11.56 4.88
CA PRO A 48 16.84 -12.12 6.23
C PRO A 48 15.65 -13.08 6.38
N TRP A 49 14.78 -13.17 5.38
CA TRP A 49 13.49 -13.86 5.45
C TRP A 49 13.41 -15.00 4.43
N PRO A 50 12.60 -16.05 4.70
CA PRO A 50 12.20 -16.99 3.67
C PRO A 50 11.45 -16.24 2.57
N HIS A 51 12.04 -16.19 1.38
CA HIS A 51 11.48 -15.44 0.26
C HIS A 51 11.72 -16.10 -1.09
N GLU A 52 10.91 -15.74 -2.06
CA GLU A 52 11.14 -16.02 -3.48
C GLU A 52 10.81 -14.79 -4.32
N MET A 53 11.65 -14.53 -5.32
CA MET A 53 11.43 -13.46 -6.30
C MET A 53 10.55 -13.99 -7.43
N VAL A 54 9.45 -13.31 -7.71
CA VAL A 54 8.44 -13.75 -8.67
C VAL A 54 8.01 -12.58 -9.55
N ARG A 55 7.86 -12.84 -10.85
CA ARG A 55 7.26 -11.89 -11.78
C ARG A 55 5.80 -11.63 -11.39
N LEU A 56 5.36 -10.38 -11.42
CA LEU A 56 3.99 -10.01 -11.04
C LEU A 56 2.89 -10.82 -11.76
N GLY A 57 3.10 -11.21 -13.03
CA GLY A 57 2.12 -12.02 -13.79
C GLY A 57 2.17 -13.53 -13.55
N ALA A 58 3.11 -14.05 -12.75
CA ALA A 58 3.24 -15.48 -12.48
C ALA A 58 2.35 -15.91 -11.30
N ALA A 59 1.04 -15.68 -11.42
CA ALA A 59 0.09 -15.90 -10.32
C ALA A 59 -0.03 -17.36 -9.88
N GLY A 60 0.07 -18.31 -10.81
CA GLY A 60 0.08 -19.73 -10.48
C GLY A 60 1.30 -20.10 -9.63
N ARG A 61 2.48 -19.55 -9.97
CA ARG A 61 3.70 -19.73 -9.16
C ARG A 61 3.51 -19.15 -7.75
N MET A 62 2.98 -17.93 -7.64
CA MET A 62 2.74 -17.30 -6.34
C MET A 62 1.82 -18.15 -5.45
N LEU A 63 0.65 -18.56 -5.98
CA LEU A 63 -0.31 -19.37 -5.23
C LEU A 63 0.31 -20.70 -4.79
N SER A 64 1.09 -21.36 -5.66
CA SER A 64 1.79 -22.61 -5.33
C SER A 64 2.77 -22.45 -4.16
N LEU A 65 3.54 -21.35 -4.16
CA LEU A 65 4.48 -21.05 -3.08
C LEU A 65 3.77 -20.75 -1.76
N LEU A 66 2.72 -19.93 -1.79
CA LEU A 66 1.91 -19.62 -0.61
C LEU A 66 1.32 -20.88 0.01
N HIS A 67 0.79 -21.80 -0.80
CA HIS A 67 0.28 -23.09 -0.31
C HIS A 67 1.40 -23.98 0.25
N THR A 68 2.55 -24.06 -0.44
CA THR A 68 3.71 -24.85 0.01
C THR A 68 4.21 -24.40 1.38
N HIS A 69 4.23 -23.08 1.61
CA HIS A 69 4.63 -22.46 2.87
C HIS A 69 3.49 -22.35 3.90
N LYS A 70 2.31 -22.92 3.59
CA LYS A 70 1.12 -22.95 4.47
C LYS A 70 0.69 -21.55 4.94
N CYS A 71 0.79 -20.57 4.04
CA CYS A 71 0.29 -19.23 4.29
C CYS A 71 -1.24 -19.24 4.23
N SER A 72 -1.89 -18.65 5.22
CA SER A 72 -3.35 -18.48 5.25
C SER A 72 -3.76 -17.02 5.23
N ASP A 73 -2.97 -16.14 5.85
CA ASP A 73 -3.16 -14.70 5.78
C ASP A 73 -2.19 -14.11 4.75
N LEU A 74 -2.66 -13.15 3.96
CA LEU A 74 -1.86 -12.43 2.98
C LEU A 74 -1.82 -10.94 3.30
N VAL A 75 -0.65 -10.33 3.16
CA VAL A 75 -0.46 -8.88 3.25
C VAL A 75 0.15 -8.39 1.95
N LEU A 76 -0.51 -7.44 1.30
CA LEU A 76 0.04 -6.72 0.15
C LEU A 76 0.64 -5.41 0.65
N ILE A 77 1.95 -5.20 0.44
CA ILE A 77 2.63 -4.02 0.97
C ILE A 77 3.85 -3.61 0.14
N GLY A 78 4.06 -2.29 0.07
CA GLY A 78 5.13 -1.65 -0.70
C GLY A 78 4.62 -1.15 -2.05
N PRO A 79 5.22 -0.07 -2.60
CA PRO A 79 4.84 0.47 -3.90
C PRO A 79 5.03 -0.57 -5.00
N ILE A 80 3.97 -0.75 -5.80
CA ILE A 80 3.99 -1.49 -7.04
C ILE A 80 3.46 -0.52 -8.10
N ARG A 81 4.27 -0.24 -9.13
CA ARG A 81 3.77 0.55 -10.25
C ARG A 81 2.90 -0.34 -11.11
N ARG A 82 1.74 0.17 -11.52
CA ARG A 82 0.82 -0.53 -12.40
C ARG A 82 1.55 -0.93 -13.69
N PRO A 83 1.81 -2.23 -13.93
CA PRO A 83 2.40 -2.65 -15.17
C PRO A 83 1.36 -2.58 -16.28
N SER A 84 1.82 -2.31 -17.50
CA SER A 84 0.95 -2.45 -18.66
C SER A 84 0.46 -3.90 -18.77
N LEU A 85 -0.81 -4.12 -19.14
CA LEU A 85 -1.36 -5.46 -19.33
C LEU A 85 -0.55 -6.29 -20.33
N ARG A 86 0.10 -5.62 -21.29
CA ARG A 86 1.00 -6.26 -22.27
C ARG A 86 2.32 -6.74 -21.66
N SER A 87 2.79 -6.12 -20.58
CA SER A 87 4.03 -6.49 -19.89
C SER A 87 3.85 -7.54 -18.79
N LEU A 88 2.61 -7.85 -18.40
CA LEU A 88 2.33 -8.82 -17.34
C LEU A 88 2.73 -10.25 -17.72
N CYS A 89 2.70 -10.61 -19.01
CA CYS A 89 3.02 -11.96 -19.52
C CYS A 89 2.53 -13.07 -18.57
N PRO A 90 1.19 -13.17 -18.38
CA PRO A 90 0.60 -13.99 -17.34
C PRO A 90 0.82 -15.48 -17.60
N ASP A 91 1.01 -16.26 -16.54
CA ASP A 91 0.90 -17.71 -16.63
C ASP A 91 -0.58 -18.14 -16.80
N THR A 92 -0.85 -19.43 -16.99
CA THR A 92 -2.21 -19.94 -17.22
C THR A 92 -3.18 -19.50 -16.12
N GLU A 93 -2.68 -19.45 -14.89
CA GLU A 93 -3.42 -19.03 -13.71
C GLU A 93 -3.60 -17.53 -13.61
N GLY A 94 -2.57 -16.76 -13.95
CA GLY A 94 -2.64 -15.32 -14.12
C GLY A 94 -3.65 -14.94 -15.20
N ALA A 95 -3.71 -15.69 -16.31
CA ALA A 95 -4.69 -15.46 -17.37
C ALA A 95 -6.12 -15.74 -16.89
N ARG A 96 -6.31 -16.80 -16.08
CA ARG A 96 -7.60 -17.08 -15.43
C ARG A 96 -8.02 -15.98 -14.45
N ILE A 97 -7.10 -15.51 -13.63
CA ILE A 97 -7.36 -14.41 -12.68
C ILE A 97 -7.68 -13.12 -13.43
N LEU A 98 -6.89 -12.77 -14.46
CA LEU A 98 -7.15 -11.61 -15.31
C LEU A 98 -8.52 -11.68 -15.99
N ALA A 99 -8.92 -12.86 -16.49
CA ALA A 99 -10.25 -13.06 -17.05
C ALA A 99 -11.37 -12.84 -16.01
N ARG A 100 -11.16 -13.28 -14.77
CA ARG A 100 -12.10 -13.05 -13.64
C ARG A 100 -12.15 -11.60 -13.19
N LEU A 101 -11.02 -10.87 -13.26
CA LEU A 101 -10.97 -9.43 -12.98
C LEU A 101 -11.77 -8.65 -14.03
N GLY A 102 -11.75 -9.08 -15.29
CA GLY A 102 -12.67 -8.61 -16.35
C GLY A 102 -12.69 -7.08 -16.46
N ARG A 103 -13.86 -6.46 -16.22
CA ARG A 103 -14.03 -5.00 -16.30
C ARG A 103 -13.36 -4.22 -15.17
N ALA A 104 -13.05 -4.87 -14.03
CA ALA A 104 -12.35 -4.21 -12.92
C ALA A 104 -10.92 -3.80 -13.29
N LEU A 105 -10.33 -4.42 -14.33
CA LEU A 105 -9.06 -3.98 -14.91
C LEU A 105 -9.14 -2.57 -15.52
N PHE A 106 -10.34 -2.08 -15.86
CA PHE A 106 -10.56 -0.74 -16.37
C PHE A 106 -11.17 0.21 -15.31
N ALA A 107 -11.42 -0.30 -14.11
CA ALA A 107 -11.75 0.53 -12.96
C ALA A 107 -10.48 1.21 -12.42
N GLY A 108 -10.67 2.21 -11.56
CA GLY A 108 -9.60 2.83 -10.77
C GLY A 108 -8.85 1.85 -9.87
N ASP A 109 -7.83 2.33 -9.17
CA ASP A 109 -6.90 1.47 -8.41
C ASP A 109 -7.63 0.72 -7.28
N ASP A 110 -8.56 1.38 -6.59
CA ASP A 110 -9.39 0.78 -5.55
C ASP A 110 -10.27 -0.37 -6.07
N GLY A 111 -10.85 -0.19 -7.26
CA GLY A 111 -11.72 -1.20 -7.89
C GLY A 111 -10.95 -2.46 -8.29
N LEU A 112 -9.73 -2.29 -8.78
CA LEU A 112 -8.83 -3.39 -9.11
C LEU A 112 -8.38 -4.14 -7.85
N LEU A 113 -7.96 -3.41 -6.81
CA LEU A 113 -7.50 -4.00 -5.56
C LEU A 113 -8.61 -4.80 -4.87
N ALA A 114 -9.82 -4.25 -4.78
CA ALA A 114 -10.97 -4.94 -4.20
C ALA A 114 -11.31 -6.24 -4.95
N ALA A 115 -11.25 -6.21 -6.28
CA ALA A 115 -11.49 -7.41 -7.09
C ALA A 115 -10.40 -8.48 -6.87
N LEU A 116 -9.13 -8.07 -6.75
CA LEU A 116 -8.03 -8.98 -6.44
C LEU A 116 -8.18 -9.63 -5.07
N VAL A 117 -8.53 -8.84 -4.05
CA VAL A 117 -8.78 -9.34 -2.68
C VAL A 117 -9.87 -10.40 -2.67
N ARG A 118 -10.97 -10.17 -3.39
CA ARG A 118 -12.06 -11.16 -3.51
C ARG A 118 -11.57 -12.47 -4.14
N ILE A 119 -10.80 -12.39 -5.23
CA ILE A 119 -10.28 -13.59 -5.91
C ILE A 119 -9.34 -14.38 -5.00
N LEU A 120 -8.43 -13.71 -4.28
CA LEU A 120 -7.54 -14.38 -3.32
C LEU A 120 -8.33 -15.03 -2.17
N GLY A 121 -9.43 -14.40 -1.74
CA GLY A 121 -10.41 -14.97 -0.82
C GLY A 121 -11.02 -16.28 -1.32
N GLU A 122 -11.41 -16.31 -2.60
CA GLU A 122 -11.98 -17.50 -3.26
C GLU A 122 -10.95 -18.65 -3.37
N GLU A 123 -9.65 -18.34 -3.39
CA GLU A 123 -8.55 -19.33 -3.35
C GLU A 123 -8.20 -19.80 -1.92
N GLY A 124 -8.90 -19.31 -0.88
CA GLY A 124 -8.73 -19.75 0.50
C GLY A 124 -7.81 -18.90 1.37
N PHE A 125 -7.36 -17.74 0.86
CA PHE A 125 -6.53 -16.81 1.62
C PHE A 125 -7.35 -15.70 2.28
N THR A 126 -6.93 -15.25 3.46
CA THR A 126 -7.50 -14.06 4.10
C THR A 126 -6.57 -12.88 3.87
N VAL A 127 -6.99 -11.90 3.08
CA VAL A 127 -6.18 -10.67 2.90
C VAL A 127 -6.35 -9.78 4.12
N ARG A 128 -5.22 -9.40 4.72
CA ARG A 128 -5.11 -8.55 5.91
C ARG A 128 -4.49 -7.21 5.53
N GLY A 129 -4.92 -6.15 6.19
CA GLY A 129 -4.32 -4.84 6.05
C GLY A 129 -2.93 -4.80 6.69
N ALA A 130 -1.98 -4.12 6.04
CA ALA A 130 -0.64 -3.89 6.59
C ALA A 130 -0.67 -3.26 8.00
N HIS A 131 -1.64 -2.37 8.25
CA HIS A 131 -1.86 -1.70 9.52
C HIS A 131 -2.18 -2.65 10.68
N GLU A 132 -2.67 -3.86 10.41
CA GLU A 132 -2.96 -4.87 11.42
C GLU A 132 -1.67 -5.47 12.01
N PHE A 133 -0.58 -5.45 11.24
CA PHE A 133 0.74 -5.90 11.69
C PHE A 133 1.59 -4.72 12.17
N LEU A 134 1.48 -3.58 11.49
CA LEU A 134 2.24 -2.37 11.79
C LEU A 134 1.47 -1.41 12.71
N SER A 135 0.77 -1.94 13.72
CA SER A 135 -0.10 -1.13 14.59
C SER A 135 0.62 0.04 15.27
N ALA A 136 1.89 -0.14 15.62
CA ALA A 136 2.74 0.91 16.20
C ALA A 136 3.19 1.98 15.18
N ALA A 137 3.15 1.69 13.88
CA ALA A 137 3.51 2.64 12.82
C ALA A 137 2.31 3.44 12.29
N VAL A 138 1.09 3.13 12.75
CA VAL A 138 -0.12 3.87 12.41
C VAL A 138 -0.26 5.08 13.33
N ALA A 139 -0.39 6.26 12.74
CA ALA A 139 -0.64 7.49 13.48
C ALA A 139 -1.89 7.35 14.36
N GLN A 140 -1.74 7.62 15.67
CA GLN A 140 -2.84 7.64 16.61
C GLN A 140 -3.48 9.04 16.65
N PRO A 141 -4.78 9.15 17.03
CA PRO A 141 -5.40 10.43 17.24
C PRO A 141 -4.61 11.27 18.25
N GLY A 142 -4.28 12.50 17.87
CA GLY A 142 -3.54 13.44 18.72
C GLY A 142 -2.29 13.99 18.04
N ILE A 143 -1.47 14.64 18.86
CA ILE A 143 -0.20 15.22 18.41
C ILE A 143 0.88 14.14 18.52
N LEU A 144 1.61 13.89 17.43
CA LEU A 144 2.68 12.88 17.40
C LEU A 144 4.00 13.39 18.00
N GLY A 145 4.24 14.71 17.97
CA GLY A 145 5.48 15.34 18.42
C GLY A 145 5.27 16.36 19.55
N CYS A 146 6.14 17.37 19.61
CA CYS A 146 6.06 18.44 20.60
C CYS A 146 5.29 19.68 20.12
N VAL A 147 4.97 19.77 18.83
CA VAL A 147 4.33 20.95 18.24
C VAL A 147 2.82 20.73 18.13
N ALA A 148 2.05 21.67 18.66
CA ALA A 148 0.60 21.68 18.60
C ALA A 148 0.12 22.68 17.55
N PRO A 149 -0.90 22.36 16.73
CA PRO A 149 -1.40 23.29 15.74
C PRO A 149 -2.09 24.48 16.42
N ASP A 150 -1.71 25.68 15.98
CA ASP A 150 -2.38 26.92 16.35
C ASP A 150 -3.76 27.06 15.66
N SER A 151 -4.44 28.19 15.84
CA SER A 151 -5.76 28.41 15.24
C SER A 151 -5.75 28.45 13.71
N LEU A 152 -4.66 28.93 13.10
CA LEU A 152 -4.55 29.04 11.65
C LEU A 152 -4.25 27.67 11.04
N ALA A 153 -3.29 26.94 11.61
CA ALA A 153 -2.99 25.57 11.23
C ALA A 153 -4.21 24.66 11.35
N ARG A 154 -5.05 24.83 12.39
CA ARG A 154 -6.32 24.08 12.51
C ARG A 154 -7.30 24.35 11.37
N GLN A 155 -7.38 25.60 10.90
CA GLN A 155 -8.21 25.94 9.74
C GLN A 155 -7.66 25.30 8.46
N ASP A 156 -6.35 25.35 8.27
CA ASP A 156 -5.68 24.72 7.12
C ASP A 156 -5.82 23.19 7.13
N ILE A 157 -5.70 22.55 8.30
CA ILE A 157 -5.94 21.11 8.48
C ILE A 157 -7.37 20.75 8.08
N GLN A 158 -8.36 21.49 8.59
CA GLN A 158 -9.76 21.24 8.26
C GLN A 158 -10.01 21.37 6.75
N ARG A 159 -9.46 22.42 6.14
CA ARG A 159 -9.56 22.64 4.70
C ARG A 159 -8.87 21.54 3.89
N GLY A 160 -7.70 21.08 4.34
CA GLY A 160 -6.96 19.99 3.71
C GLY A 160 -7.73 18.68 3.73
N ILE A 161 -8.38 18.35 4.86
CA ILE A 161 -9.23 17.14 4.98
C ILE A 161 -10.36 17.16 3.94
N GLU A 162 -11.07 18.29 3.79
CA GLU A 162 -12.15 18.42 2.80
C GLU A 162 -11.65 18.19 1.36
N VAL A 163 -10.50 18.78 1.03
CA VAL A 163 -9.91 18.66 -0.31
C VAL A 163 -9.48 17.22 -0.59
N VAL A 164 -8.76 16.59 0.33
CA VAL A 164 -8.30 15.20 0.17
C VAL A 164 -9.47 14.23 0.08
N GLN A 165 -10.54 14.42 0.86
CA GLN A 165 -11.74 13.59 0.75
C GLN A 165 -12.40 13.71 -0.63
N ALA A 166 -12.52 14.92 -1.18
CA ALA A 166 -13.08 15.13 -2.51
C ALA A 166 -12.21 14.51 -3.62
N LEU A 167 -10.88 14.62 -3.51
CA LEU A 167 -9.94 14.00 -4.45
C LEU A 167 -10.00 12.47 -4.41
N GLY A 168 -10.06 11.91 -3.19
CA GLY A 168 -10.17 10.47 -2.97
C GLY A 168 -11.45 9.87 -3.54
N CYS A 169 -12.59 10.58 -3.44
CA CYS A 169 -13.85 10.13 -4.05
C CYS A 169 -13.78 10.02 -5.59
N LEU A 170 -12.84 10.72 -6.22
CA LEU A 170 -12.64 10.72 -7.66
C LEU A 170 -11.44 9.85 -8.09
N ASP A 171 -10.76 9.17 -7.15
CA ASP A 171 -9.54 8.39 -7.39
C ASP A 171 -8.44 9.21 -8.09
N ILE A 172 -8.32 10.51 -7.73
CA ILE A 172 -7.33 11.42 -8.33
C ILE A 172 -6.02 11.40 -7.53
N GLY A 173 -6.11 11.43 -6.21
CA GLY A 173 -4.96 11.50 -5.31
C GLY A 173 -5.39 11.60 -3.86
N GLN A 174 -4.41 11.50 -2.95
CA GLN A 174 -4.63 11.32 -1.52
C GLN A 174 -3.95 12.38 -0.65
N GLY A 175 -3.39 13.41 -1.27
CA GLY A 175 -2.61 14.46 -0.61
C GLY A 175 -2.93 15.85 -1.13
N CYS A 176 -2.74 16.85 -0.27
CA CYS A 176 -2.79 18.26 -0.67
C CYS A 176 -1.91 19.11 0.25
N VAL A 177 -1.58 20.32 -0.19
CA VAL A 177 -0.91 21.34 0.61
C VAL A 177 -1.81 22.57 0.68
N VAL A 178 -2.07 23.03 1.90
CA VAL A 178 -2.88 24.22 2.17
C VAL A 178 -2.04 25.22 2.96
N GLN A 179 -2.15 26.50 2.61
CA GLN A 179 -1.55 27.62 3.34
C GLN A 179 -2.58 28.74 3.43
N ASN A 180 -2.93 29.15 4.64
CA ASN A 180 -3.84 30.27 4.91
C ASN A 180 -5.19 30.13 4.16
N GLY A 181 -5.74 28.92 4.15
CA GLY A 181 -6.98 28.53 3.48
C GLY A 181 -6.85 28.29 1.97
N LEU A 182 -5.71 28.62 1.35
CA LEU A 182 -5.47 28.44 -0.07
C LEU A 182 -4.85 27.06 -0.34
N VAL A 183 -5.42 26.31 -1.28
CA VAL A 183 -4.83 25.05 -1.75
C VAL A 183 -3.70 25.38 -2.72
N LEU A 184 -2.46 25.11 -2.32
CA LEU A 184 -1.27 25.37 -3.12
C LEU A 184 -1.00 24.24 -4.12
N ALA A 185 -1.21 23.00 -3.68
CA ALA A 185 -0.96 21.82 -4.48
C ALA A 185 -1.93 20.70 -4.08
N VAL A 186 -2.24 19.83 -5.05
CA VAL A 186 -2.95 18.57 -4.87
C VAL A 186 -2.13 17.45 -5.48
N GLU A 187 -2.05 16.32 -4.81
CA GLU A 187 -1.39 15.13 -5.30
C GLU A 187 -2.21 14.51 -6.44
N ALA A 188 -1.53 14.04 -7.47
CA ALA A 188 -2.08 13.14 -8.47
C ALA A 188 -1.03 12.07 -8.81
N MET A 189 -0.90 11.71 -10.09
CA MET A 189 0.02 10.65 -10.55
C MET A 189 1.50 10.91 -10.26
N GLU A 190 1.92 12.14 -9.97
CA GLU A 190 3.32 12.49 -9.73
C GLU A 190 3.85 12.01 -8.38
N GLY A 191 2.95 11.73 -7.43
CA GLY A 191 3.26 11.33 -6.06
C GLY A 191 3.61 12.47 -5.10
N THR A 192 3.57 12.16 -3.81
CA THR A 192 3.67 13.13 -2.71
C THR A 192 4.96 13.96 -2.74
N ASP A 193 6.12 13.36 -2.99
CA ASP A 193 7.41 14.08 -2.98
C ASP A 193 7.46 15.19 -4.05
N ARG A 194 6.94 14.90 -5.25
CA ARG A 194 6.88 15.89 -6.34
C ARG A 194 5.83 16.96 -6.06
N MET A 195 4.71 16.59 -5.43
CA MET A 195 3.71 17.56 -4.97
C MET A 195 4.33 18.54 -3.95
N LEU A 196 5.07 18.04 -2.96
CA LEU A 196 5.71 18.88 -1.94
C LEU A 196 6.78 19.80 -2.53
N ALA A 197 7.60 19.29 -3.47
CA ALA A 197 8.57 20.12 -4.19
C ALA A 197 7.88 21.27 -4.95
N ARG A 198 6.81 20.97 -5.69
CA ARG A 198 6.00 21.97 -6.40
C ARG A 198 5.33 22.96 -5.45
N ALA A 199 4.81 22.50 -4.32
CA ALA A 199 4.20 23.38 -3.32
C ALA A 199 5.21 24.40 -2.78
N GLY A 200 6.48 24.01 -2.62
CA GLY A 200 7.56 24.92 -2.22
C GLY A 200 7.80 26.07 -3.22
N GLU A 201 7.54 25.85 -4.51
CA GLU A 201 7.63 26.90 -5.54
C GLU A 201 6.44 27.87 -5.52
N CYS A 202 5.30 27.44 -4.97
CA CYS A 202 4.03 28.20 -4.96
C CYS A 202 3.75 28.92 -3.63
N HIS A 203 4.71 28.93 -2.69
CA HIS A 203 4.52 29.49 -1.35
C HIS A 203 4.21 31.01 -1.39
N GLN A 204 3.20 31.44 -0.63
CA GLN A 204 2.78 32.85 -0.56
C GLN A 204 3.61 33.63 0.49
N PRO A 205 3.82 34.95 0.33
CA PRO A 205 4.46 35.77 1.37
C PRO A 205 3.69 35.70 2.70
N GLY A 206 4.39 35.40 3.80
CA GLY A 206 3.82 35.24 5.14
C GLY A 206 4.22 33.92 5.79
N ALA A 207 4.19 33.85 7.12
CA ALA A 207 4.33 32.56 7.79
C ALA A 207 3.08 31.73 7.50
N GLY A 208 3.24 30.52 6.98
CA GLY A 208 2.18 29.50 7.11
C GLY A 208 1.93 29.21 8.60
N GLY A 209 0.83 28.52 8.91
CA GLY A 209 0.62 28.02 10.27
C GLY A 209 1.85 27.25 10.77
N PHE A 210 2.19 27.39 12.05
CA PHE A 210 3.33 26.68 12.62
C PHE A 210 3.04 25.16 12.62
N TRP A 211 4.00 24.38 12.09
CA TRP A 211 3.97 22.91 12.00
C TRP A 211 4.90 22.27 13.04
#